data_AF-A0A432UXR2-F1
#
_entry.id   AF-A0A432UXR2-F1
#
_cell.length_a   1.000
_cell.length_b   1.000
_cell.length_c   1.000
_cell.angle_alpha   90.00
_cell.angle_beta   90.00
_cell.angle_gamma   90.00
#
_symmetry.space_group_name_H-M   'P 1'
#
loop_
_entity.id
_entity.type
_entity.pdbx_description
1 polymer ?
#
loop_
_entity_poly.entity_id
_entity_poly.type
_entity_poly.pdbx_seq_one_letter_code
_entity_poly.pdbx_strand_id
1 'polypeptide(L)'
;MDRIIFTLYWYIIGPKNQLKLTELGKKELAPLFARQDIDINSSISRQYAVLHPNLLYSESQIRNDWDSKISKEALQELADDIDIKGVYEPIFVVAAKEDRYRIIDGERRWRASKLNGLSEIPCIVLNDLNDRQISILELSLNAPRKKDNPMTLATVIDKWMKDFDLTVSEMALKIGCSEPKVYKLLKLMKISPILQQLALDGIATDPRSLSVIDKMEPEQIETRANLLREGKIDVKDAIKKFLPT
;
A
#
# COMPACT_ATOMS: atom_id res chain seq x y z
N MET A 1 10.62 3.34 -11.40
CA MET A 1 10.67 2.86 -10.01
C MET A 1 10.60 4.07 -9.10
N ASP A 2 9.60 4.13 -8.23
CA ASP A 2 9.37 5.26 -7.33
C ASP A 2 10.57 5.43 -6.38
N ARG A 3 11.30 6.53 -6.54
CA ARG A 3 12.56 6.85 -5.82
C ARG A 3 12.41 6.87 -4.29
N ILE A 4 11.18 7.02 -3.80
CA ILE A 4 10.84 7.00 -2.37
C ILE A 4 11.07 5.62 -1.77
N ILE A 5 10.66 4.54 -2.45
CA ILE A 5 10.89 3.16 -2.00
C ILE A 5 12.38 2.85 -2.03
N PHE A 6 13.09 3.26 -3.10
CA PHE A 6 14.53 3.02 -3.19
C PHE A 6 15.30 3.69 -2.05
N THR A 7 14.83 4.84 -1.56
CA THR A 7 15.48 5.60 -0.49
C THR A 7 15.10 5.09 0.91
N LEU A 8 13.85 4.68 1.14
CA LEU A 8 13.43 3.95 2.35
C LEU A 8 14.15 2.60 2.46
N TYR A 9 14.24 1.87 1.35
CA TYR A 9 14.98 0.61 1.23
C TYR A 9 16.46 0.81 1.57
N TRP A 10 17.12 1.84 1.00
CA TRP A 10 18.52 2.17 1.33
C TRP A 10 18.72 2.70 2.77
N TYR A 11 17.75 3.42 3.33
CA TYR A 11 17.82 3.91 4.71
C TYR A 11 17.64 2.77 5.73
N ILE A 12 16.85 1.76 5.38
CA ILE A 12 16.61 0.57 6.20
C ILE A 12 17.76 -0.44 6.08
N ILE A 13 18.44 -0.52 4.92
CA ILE A 13 19.44 -1.55 4.59
C ILE A 13 20.90 -1.04 4.68
N GLY A 14 21.15 0.28 4.67
CA GLY A 14 22.50 0.84 4.64
C GLY A 14 23.32 0.61 5.94
N PRO A 15 24.63 0.29 5.84
CA PRO A 15 25.49 0.10 7.01
C PRO A 15 25.57 1.37 7.87
N LYS A 16 25.59 1.19 9.20
CA LYS A 16 25.46 2.23 10.24
C LYS A 16 26.41 3.44 10.11
N ASN A 17 27.49 3.36 9.35
CA ASN A 17 28.47 4.43 9.25
C ASN A 17 28.74 4.81 7.80
N GLN A 18 28.50 6.10 7.51
CA GLN A 18 28.65 6.80 6.24
C GLN A 18 27.55 6.53 5.22
N LEU A 19 26.57 7.43 5.14
CA LEU A 19 26.04 7.96 3.88
C LEU A 19 25.32 9.28 4.17
N LYS A 20 25.88 10.39 3.67
CA LYS A 20 25.19 11.69 3.63
C LYS A 20 23.97 11.52 2.72
N LEU A 21 22.77 11.72 3.27
CA LEU A 21 21.54 11.88 2.48
C LEU A 21 21.82 12.80 1.28
N THR A 22 21.35 12.42 0.09
CA THR A 22 21.37 13.33 -1.07
C THR A 22 20.63 14.62 -0.70
N GLU A 23 21.00 15.78 -1.26
CA GLU A 23 20.33 17.06 -0.97
C GLU A 23 18.81 16.98 -1.23
N LEU A 24 18.38 16.16 -2.19
CA LEU A 24 16.98 15.85 -2.44
C LEU A 24 16.33 15.01 -1.32
N GLY A 25 17.03 13.98 -0.83
CA GLY A 25 16.59 13.18 0.32
C GLY A 25 16.51 14.00 1.61
N LYS A 26 17.43 14.95 1.83
CA LYS A 26 17.32 15.90 2.95
C LYS A 26 16.11 16.82 2.80
N LYS A 27 15.73 17.22 1.58
CA LYS A 27 14.63 18.17 1.36
C LYS A 27 13.25 17.52 1.45
N GLU A 28 13.12 16.27 1.00
CA GLU A 28 11.83 15.55 0.95
C GLU A 28 11.60 14.60 2.13
N LEU A 29 12.66 14.01 2.71
CA LEU A 29 12.54 13.06 3.82
C LEU A 29 12.80 13.70 5.18
N ALA A 30 13.64 14.74 5.29
CA ALA A 30 13.86 15.38 6.59
C ALA A 30 12.56 15.89 7.25
N PRO A 31 11.54 16.42 6.54
CA PRO A 31 10.26 16.78 7.16
C PRO A 31 9.49 15.58 7.76
N LEU A 32 9.69 14.36 7.23
CA LEU A 32 9.11 13.12 7.77
C LEU A 32 9.79 12.65 9.06
N PHE A 33 11.04 13.05 9.26
CA PHE A 33 11.87 12.69 10.43
C PHE A 33 12.10 13.86 11.41
N ALA A 34 11.69 15.09 11.08
CA ALA A 34 12.00 16.32 11.83
C ALA A 34 10.93 16.74 12.86
N ARG A 35 10.00 15.87 13.25
CA ARG A 35 9.09 16.16 14.38
C ARG A 35 9.32 15.14 15.50
N GLN A 36 9.60 15.67 16.69
CA GLN A 36 10.25 15.06 17.86
C GLN A 36 9.54 13.86 18.50
N ASP A 37 8.48 13.31 17.92
CA ASP A 37 7.64 12.30 18.58
C ASP A 37 7.76 10.88 17.99
N ILE A 38 8.59 10.67 16.96
CA ILE A 38 8.94 9.32 16.50
C ILE A 38 10.46 9.26 16.32
N ASP A 39 11.16 9.00 17.42
CA ASP A 39 12.56 8.63 17.40
C ASP A 39 12.70 7.21 16.83
N ILE A 40 12.57 7.07 15.51
CA ILE A 40 12.85 5.81 14.80
C ILE A 40 14.36 5.55 14.65
N ASN A 41 15.20 6.47 15.14
CA ASN A 41 16.65 6.44 14.92
C ASN A 41 17.48 5.99 16.13
N SER A 42 16.91 5.85 17.33
CA SER A 42 17.71 5.46 18.49
C SER A 42 17.49 4.02 19.00
N SER A 43 16.54 3.22 18.49
CA SER A 43 16.26 1.91 19.12
C SER A 43 15.83 0.74 18.24
N ILE A 44 15.67 0.83 16.92
CA ILE A 44 15.30 -0.38 16.13
C ILE A 44 16.54 -1.25 15.89
N SER A 45 16.66 -2.35 16.64
CA SER A 45 17.65 -3.39 16.33
C SER A 45 17.22 -4.19 15.11
N ARG A 46 18.17 -4.46 14.22
CA ARG A 46 17.97 -5.20 12.96
C ARG A 46 18.85 -6.43 12.97
N GLN A 47 18.26 -7.58 12.77
CA GLN A 47 18.98 -8.84 12.72
C GLN A 47 18.64 -9.56 11.42
N TYR A 48 19.68 -9.88 10.64
CA TYR A 48 19.52 -10.77 9.50
C TYR A 48 19.34 -12.21 10.01
N ALA A 49 18.34 -12.90 9.46
CA ALA A 49 18.06 -14.29 9.79
C ALA A 49 17.68 -15.05 8.51
N VAL A 50 17.99 -16.34 8.48
CA VAL A 50 17.43 -17.27 7.50
C VAL A 50 16.43 -18.13 8.25
N LEU A 51 15.16 -18.02 7.88
CA LEU A 51 14.06 -18.67 8.58
C LEU A 51 13.38 -19.71 7.70
N HIS A 52 12.76 -20.71 8.29
CA HIS A 52 11.86 -21.58 7.54
C HIS A 52 10.56 -20.82 7.25
N PRO A 53 10.00 -20.86 6.02
CA PRO A 53 8.74 -20.18 5.70
C PRO A 53 7.53 -20.52 6.60
N ASN A 54 7.57 -21.63 7.34
CA ASN A 54 6.51 -22.05 8.26
C ASN A 54 6.57 -21.35 9.62
N LEU A 55 7.70 -20.72 9.96
CA LEU A 55 7.83 -19.86 11.13
C LEU A 55 7.23 -18.47 10.88
N LEU A 56 7.01 -18.11 9.61
CA LEU A 56 6.43 -16.82 9.24
C LEU A 56 4.91 -16.92 9.12
N TYR A 57 4.22 -15.87 9.55
CA TYR A 57 2.79 -15.71 9.34
C TYR A 57 2.43 -14.25 9.02
N SER A 58 1.29 -14.06 8.36
CA SER A 58 0.73 -12.74 8.05
C SER A 58 -0.60 -12.59 8.78
N GLU A 59 -0.76 -11.50 9.53
CA GLU A 59 -2.07 -11.05 10.01
C GLU A 59 -2.64 -10.14 8.93
N SER A 60 -3.62 -10.65 8.17
CA SER A 60 -4.33 -9.97 7.06
C SER A 60 -3.74 -8.61 6.66
N GLN A 61 -2.78 -8.63 5.75
CA GLN A 61 -2.23 -7.39 5.21
C GLN A 61 -3.34 -6.59 4.51
N ILE A 62 -3.31 -5.29 4.71
CA ILE A 62 -4.39 -4.38 4.33
C ILE A 62 -4.59 -4.32 2.81
N ARG A 63 -3.54 -4.68 2.05
CA ARG A 63 -3.65 -5.00 0.64
C ARG A 63 -4.09 -6.46 0.50
N ASN A 64 -5.37 -6.69 0.23
CA ASN A 64 -5.95 -8.02 0.05
C ASN A 64 -6.28 -8.33 -1.43
N ASP A 65 -5.49 -7.81 -2.38
CA ASP A 65 -5.70 -8.06 -3.83
C ASP A 65 -5.30 -9.48 -4.26
N TRP A 66 -4.88 -10.32 -3.32
CA TRP A 66 -4.27 -11.63 -3.53
C TRP A 66 -5.19 -12.70 -4.15
N ASP A 67 -6.50 -12.57 -3.95
CA ASP A 67 -7.48 -13.58 -4.39
C ASP A 67 -8.06 -13.28 -5.77
N SER A 68 -7.65 -12.17 -6.40
CA SER A 68 -7.97 -11.93 -7.80
C SER A 68 -7.27 -12.96 -8.69
N LYS A 69 -7.92 -13.41 -9.77
CA LYS A 69 -7.34 -14.35 -10.74
C LYS A 69 -5.95 -13.88 -11.19
N ILE A 70 -5.85 -12.61 -11.58
CA ILE A 70 -4.63 -11.89 -11.96
C ILE A 70 -3.51 -12.02 -10.91
N SER A 71 -3.85 -12.08 -9.62
CA SER A 71 -2.87 -12.25 -8.55
C SER A 71 -2.34 -13.68 -8.43
N LYS A 72 -3.07 -14.71 -8.90
CA LYS A 72 -2.58 -16.10 -8.88
C LYS A 72 -1.55 -16.33 -9.98
N GLU A 73 -1.80 -15.85 -11.19
CA GLU A 73 -0.82 -15.94 -12.28
C GLU A 73 0.45 -15.13 -11.94
N ALA A 74 0.30 -13.90 -11.44
CA ALA A 74 1.43 -13.07 -11.02
C ALA A 74 2.16 -13.59 -9.78
N LEU A 75 1.55 -14.49 -9.00
CA LEU A 75 2.21 -15.18 -7.89
C LEU A 75 3.01 -16.39 -8.40
N GLN A 76 2.47 -17.12 -9.37
CA GLN A 76 3.17 -18.23 -10.01
C GLN A 76 4.41 -17.74 -10.77
N GLU A 77 4.31 -16.66 -11.54
CA GLU A 77 5.47 -16.06 -12.21
C GLU A 77 6.58 -15.66 -11.22
N LEU A 78 6.19 -15.12 -10.05
CA LEU A 78 7.14 -14.77 -8.99
C LEU A 78 7.76 -16.02 -8.35
N ALA A 79 6.98 -17.10 -8.21
CA ALA A 79 7.47 -18.37 -7.72
C ALA A 79 8.50 -18.95 -8.69
N ASP A 80 8.21 -18.99 -9.99
CA ASP A 80 9.15 -19.45 -11.01
C ASP A 80 10.45 -18.62 -11.00
N ASP A 81 10.37 -17.30 -10.82
CA ASP A 81 11.55 -16.43 -10.71
C ASP A 81 12.38 -16.71 -9.44
N ILE A 82 11.70 -16.93 -8.31
CA ILE A 82 12.33 -17.28 -7.03
C ILE A 82 12.99 -18.66 -7.09
N ASP A 83 12.44 -19.61 -7.84
CA ASP A 83 13.07 -20.93 -8.02
C ASP A 83 14.43 -20.81 -8.70
N ILE A 84 14.53 -19.94 -9.71
CA ILE A 84 15.76 -19.72 -10.48
C ILE A 84 16.79 -18.87 -9.71
N LYS A 85 16.33 -17.78 -9.07
CA LYS A 85 17.22 -16.74 -8.52
C LYS A 85 17.35 -16.77 -7.00
N GLY A 86 16.50 -17.53 -6.32
CA GLY A 86 16.28 -17.41 -4.89
C GLY A 86 15.57 -16.11 -4.53
N VAL A 87 15.33 -15.93 -3.23
CA VAL A 87 14.74 -14.69 -2.69
C VAL A 87 15.84 -13.65 -2.50
N TYR A 88 16.05 -12.77 -3.48
CA TYR A 88 17.14 -11.78 -3.43
C TYR A 88 16.87 -10.61 -2.47
N GLU A 89 15.60 -10.21 -2.27
CA GLU A 89 15.21 -9.21 -1.29
C GLU A 89 14.69 -9.89 -0.03
N PRO A 90 15.30 -9.63 1.15
CA PRO A 90 14.83 -10.20 2.41
C PRO A 90 13.41 -9.76 2.78
N ILE A 91 12.71 -10.61 3.53
CA ILE A 91 11.39 -10.31 4.10
C ILE A 91 11.54 -9.56 5.41
N PHE A 92 10.78 -8.49 5.62
CA PHE A 92 10.77 -7.78 6.89
C PHE A 92 9.79 -8.43 7.84
N VAL A 93 10.28 -8.80 9.03
CA VAL A 93 9.48 -9.49 10.04
C VAL A 93 9.72 -8.92 11.42
N VAL A 94 8.77 -9.13 12.32
CA VAL A 94 8.92 -8.87 13.77
C VAL A 94 8.71 -10.17 14.52
N ALA A 95 9.41 -10.34 15.64
CA ALA A 95 9.17 -11.48 16.52
C ALA A 95 7.73 -11.44 17.08
N ALA A 96 7.12 -12.62 17.21
CA ALA A 96 5.78 -12.80 17.76
C ALA A 96 5.76 -13.95 18.78
N LYS A 97 4.57 -14.30 19.27
CA LYS A 97 4.41 -15.43 20.21
C LYS A 97 4.77 -16.76 19.54
N GLU A 98 5.15 -17.74 20.36
CA GLU A 98 5.41 -19.13 19.93
C GLU A 98 6.61 -19.27 18.98
N ASP A 99 7.64 -18.43 19.12
CA ASP A 99 8.84 -18.41 18.25
C ASP A 99 8.52 -18.24 16.75
N ARG A 100 7.38 -17.61 16.47
CA ARG A 100 6.97 -17.23 15.12
C ARG A 100 7.30 -15.78 14.84
N TYR A 101 7.26 -15.45 13.55
CA TYR A 101 7.59 -14.13 13.06
C TYR A 101 6.43 -13.59 12.21
N ARG A 102 5.98 -12.39 12.53
CA ARG A 102 4.93 -11.71 11.77
C ARG A 102 5.54 -10.95 10.61
N ILE A 103 4.98 -11.14 9.42
CA ILE A 103 5.43 -10.48 8.18
C ILE A 103 4.92 -9.04 8.15
N ILE A 104 5.86 -8.10 8.05
CA ILE A 104 5.59 -6.65 7.91
C ILE A 104 5.56 -6.25 6.42
N ASP A 105 6.50 -6.78 5.63
CA ASP A 105 6.58 -6.59 4.20
C ASP A 105 7.19 -7.82 3.52
N GLY A 106 6.80 -8.06 2.26
CA GLY A 106 7.28 -9.20 1.47
C GLY A 106 6.35 -10.40 1.46
N GLU A 107 5.06 -10.23 1.75
CA GLU A 107 4.09 -11.34 1.76
C GLU A 107 4.04 -12.12 0.44
N ARG A 108 4.17 -11.44 -0.72
CA ARG A 108 4.24 -12.11 -2.03
C ARG A 108 5.44 -13.05 -2.15
N ARG A 109 6.61 -12.61 -1.67
CA ARG A 109 7.85 -13.40 -1.68
C ARG A 109 7.68 -14.62 -0.78
N TRP A 110 7.14 -14.44 0.43
CA TRP A 110 6.82 -15.55 1.32
C TRP A 110 5.85 -16.57 0.72
N ARG A 111 4.72 -16.11 0.14
CA ARG A 111 3.74 -16.99 -0.50
C ARG A 111 4.35 -17.76 -1.67
N ALA A 112 5.09 -17.09 -2.54
CA ALA A 112 5.79 -17.71 -3.67
C ALA A 112 6.84 -18.73 -3.20
N SER A 113 7.62 -18.41 -2.16
CA SER A 113 8.56 -19.37 -1.55
C SER A 113 7.87 -20.59 -0.95
N LYS A 114 6.68 -20.43 -0.36
CA LYS A 114 5.86 -21.57 0.09
C LYS A 114 5.36 -22.44 -1.06
N LEU A 115 4.97 -21.83 -2.19
CA LEU A 115 4.55 -22.58 -3.38
C LEU A 115 5.68 -23.46 -3.92
N ASN A 116 6.92 -22.97 -3.91
CA ASN A 116 8.09 -23.74 -4.34
C ASN A 116 8.60 -24.73 -3.27
N GLY A 117 8.02 -24.74 -2.07
CA GLY A 117 8.48 -25.60 -0.98
C GLY A 117 9.89 -25.25 -0.47
N LEU A 118 10.30 -23.98 -0.54
CA LEU A 118 11.59 -23.57 0.01
C LEU A 118 11.67 -23.86 1.51
N SER A 119 12.80 -24.41 1.96
CA SER A 119 13.08 -24.65 3.39
C SER A 119 13.63 -23.41 4.10
N GLU A 120 14.13 -22.43 3.35
CA GLU A 120 14.85 -21.27 3.86
C GLU A 120 14.44 -19.99 3.12
N ILE A 121 14.26 -18.90 3.87
CA ILE A 121 13.96 -17.58 3.32
C ILE A 121 14.73 -16.49 4.09
N PRO A 122 15.44 -15.59 3.38
CA PRO A 122 16.17 -14.50 4.03
C PRO A 122 15.19 -13.49 4.61
N CYS A 123 15.44 -13.11 5.85
CA CYS A 123 14.60 -12.22 6.64
C CYS A 123 15.44 -11.15 7.33
N ILE A 124 14.84 -9.97 7.52
CA ILE A 124 15.33 -8.94 8.42
C ILE A 124 14.33 -8.89 9.58
N VAL A 125 14.77 -9.34 10.74
CA VAL A 125 14.01 -9.24 11.99
C VAL A 125 14.19 -7.84 12.56
N LEU A 126 13.06 -7.14 12.70
CA LEU A 126 12.94 -5.84 13.34
C LEU A 126 12.57 -6.06 14.81
N ASN A 127 13.47 -5.70 15.70
CA ASN A 127 13.30 -5.84 17.15
C ASN A 127 13.03 -4.47 17.79
N ASP A 128 12.66 -4.48 19.07
CA ASP A 128 12.47 -3.29 19.91
C ASP A 128 11.38 -2.34 19.41
N LEU A 129 10.32 -2.91 18.82
CA LEU A 129 9.16 -2.20 18.33
C LEU A 129 7.92 -2.52 19.17
N ASN A 130 7.18 -1.49 19.55
CA ASN A 130 5.84 -1.66 20.11
C ASN A 130 4.78 -1.79 19.00
N ASP A 131 3.59 -2.29 19.33
CA ASP A 131 2.51 -2.53 18.36
C ASP A 131 2.20 -1.31 17.49
N ARG A 132 2.16 -0.10 18.09
CA ARG A 132 1.92 1.14 17.35
C ARG A 132 3.01 1.43 16.32
N GLN A 133 4.27 1.24 16.68
CA GLN A 133 5.40 1.42 15.76
C GLN A 133 5.38 0.37 14.65
N ILE A 134 5.08 -0.88 14.97
CA ILE A 134 4.99 -1.94 13.97
C ILE A 134 3.89 -1.62 12.99
N SER A 135 2.71 -1.22 13.46
CA SER A 135 1.63 -0.85 12.57
C SER A 135 1.99 0.33 11.69
N ILE A 136 2.62 1.39 12.22
CA ILE A 136 3.10 2.53 11.41
C ILE A 136 4.08 2.06 10.32
N LEU A 137 4.99 1.14 10.65
CA LEU A 137 5.92 0.55 9.68
C LEU A 137 5.19 -0.25 8.60
N GLU A 138 4.18 -1.05 8.97
CA GLU A 138 3.33 -1.74 8.01
C GLU A 138 2.64 -0.75 7.07
N LEU A 139 2.14 0.39 7.57
CA LEU A 139 1.52 1.42 6.71
C LEU A 139 2.52 1.99 5.70
N SER A 140 3.72 2.30 6.18
CA SER A 140 4.75 2.94 5.35
C SER A 140 5.33 2.00 4.31
N LEU A 141 5.53 0.72 4.64
CA LEU A 141 6.06 -0.29 3.72
C LEU A 141 5.01 -0.78 2.73
N ASN A 142 3.75 -0.92 3.19
CA ASN A 142 2.60 -1.26 2.33
C ASN A 142 1.93 -0.01 1.73
N ALA A 143 2.63 1.12 1.71
CA ALA A 143 2.06 2.37 1.25
C ALA A 143 1.51 2.22 -0.19
N PRO A 144 0.30 2.73 -0.43
CA PRO A 144 -0.29 2.92 -1.75
C PRO A 144 0.70 3.37 -2.83
N ARG A 145 0.96 2.52 -3.83
CA ARG A 145 1.78 2.91 -4.99
C ARG A 145 0.95 3.74 -5.95
N LYS A 146 1.63 4.53 -6.79
CA LYS A 146 0.97 5.41 -7.78
C LYS A 146 0.07 4.66 -8.78
N LYS A 147 0.23 3.34 -8.90
CA LYS A 147 -0.54 2.47 -9.81
C LYS A 147 -1.71 1.73 -9.16
N ASP A 148 -1.91 1.87 -7.86
CA ASP A 148 -2.97 1.14 -7.15
C ASP A 148 -4.34 1.78 -7.41
N ASN A 149 -5.40 0.96 -7.33
CA ASN A 149 -6.77 1.40 -7.54
C ASN A 149 -7.15 2.52 -6.53
N PRO A 150 -7.57 3.72 -6.98
CA PRO A 150 -7.88 4.84 -6.09
C PRO A 150 -8.90 4.55 -4.99
N MET A 151 -9.88 3.67 -5.22
CA MET A 151 -10.86 3.28 -4.21
C MET A 151 -10.24 2.40 -3.12
N THR A 152 -9.42 1.43 -3.53
CA THR A 152 -8.65 0.63 -2.57
C THR A 152 -7.78 1.55 -1.73
N LEU A 153 -7.09 2.52 -2.34
CA LEU A 153 -6.28 3.48 -1.60
C LEU A 153 -7.10 4.32 -0.63
N ALA A 154 -8.28 4.78 -1.04
CA ALA A 154 -9.18 5.53 -0.17
C ALA A 154 -9.61 4.72 1.06
N THR A 155 -9.93 3.43 0.87
CA THR A 155 -10.33 2.52 1.94
C THR A 155 -9.19 2.29 2.93
N VAL A 156 -7.98 2.06 2.43
CA VAL A 156 -6.78 1.87 3.26
C VAL A 156 -6.47 3.12 4.07
N ILE A 157 -6.48 4.29 3.43
CA ILE A 157 -6.24 5.59 4.08
C ILE A 157 -7.28 5.87 5.16
N ASP A 158 -8.57 5.67 4.88
CA ASP A 158 -9.65 5.91 5.85
C ASP A 158 -9.52 5.01 7.07
N LYS A 159 -9.22 3.71 6.86
CA LYS A 159 -8.93 2.77 7.94
C LYS A 159 -7.74 3.23 8.78
N TRP A 160 -6.62 3.58 8.15
CA TRP A 160 -5.41 4.00 8.86
C TRP A 160 -5.60 5.29 9.66
N MET A 161 -6.34 6.25 9.11
CA MET A 161 -6.64 7.47 9.84
C MET A 161 -7.47 7.19 11.10
N LYS A 162 -8.39 6.22 11.06
CA LYS A 162 -9.20 5.83 12.22
C LYS A 162 -8.42 4.99 13.23
N ASP A 163 -7.69 3.97 12.76
CA ASP A 163 -6.96 3.04 13.62
C ASP A 163 -5.82 3.71 14.40
N PHE A 164 -5.22 4.77 13.83
CA PHE A 164 -4.08 5.48 14.42
C PHE A 164 -4.39 6.92 14.84
N ASP A 165 -5.66 7.33 14.77
CA ASP A 165 -6.12 8.69 15.07
C ASP A 165 -5.31 9.78 14.35
N LEU A 166 -5.10 9.60 13.04
CA LEU A 166 -4.26 10.48 12.23
C LEU A 166 -5.09 11.59 11.57
N THR A 167 -4.54 12.80 11.61
CA THR A 167 -5.02 13.90 10.77
C THR A 167 -4.68 13.66 9.29
N VAL A 168 -5.36 14.37 8.39
CA VAL A 168 -5.04 14.33 6.95
C VAL A 168 -3.60 14.78 6.68
N SER A 169 -3.10 15.74 7.46
CA SER A 169 -1.72 16.23 7.35
C SER A 169 -0.70 15.14 7.68
N GLU A 170 -0.89 14.45 8.81
CA GLU A 170 -0.01 13.35 9.24
C GLU A 170 -0.09 12.17 8.28
N MET A 171 -1.30 11.85 7.80
CA MET A 171 -1.50 10.79 6.83
C MET A 171 -0.76 11.11 5.52
N ALA A 172 -0.94 12.32 4.98
CA ALA A 172 -0.30 12.78 3.75
C ALA A 172 1.23 12.69 3.84
N LEU A 173 1.79 13.11 4.97
CA LEU A 173 3.22 12.97 5.28
C LEU A 173 3.61 11.48 5.26
N LYS A 174 2.93 10.62 6.03
CA LYS A 174 3.29 9.19 6.16
C LYS A 174 3.33 8.42 4.83
N ILE A 175 2.46 8.75 3.87
CA ILE A 175 2.46 8.11 2.53
C ILE A 175 3.19 8.91 1.46
N GLY A 176 3.89 10.00 1.83
CA GLY A 176 4.69 10.80 0.90
C GLY A 176 3.85 11.45 -0.20
N CYS A 177 2.70 12.02 0.14
CA CYS A 177 1.84 12.71 -0.82
C CYS A 177 1.30 14.04 -0.27
N SER A 178 0.53 14.77 -1.09
CA SER A 178 -0.03 16.05 -0.67
C SER A 178 -1.38 15.87 0.04
N GLU A 179 -1.69 16.70 1.05
CA GLU A 179 -3.00 16.70 1.71
C GLU A 179 -4.17 16.79 0.72
N PRO A 180 -4.12 17.64 -0.34
CA PRO A 180 -5.19 17.67 -1.34
C PRO A 180 -5.39 16.33 -2.07
N LYS A 181 -4.35 15.49 -2.17
CA LYS A 181 -4.48 14.13 -2.73
C LYS A 181 -5.22 13.22 -1.76
N VAL A 182 -4.88 13.25 -0.48
CA VAL A 182 -5.57 12.48 0.57
C VAL A 182 -7.05 12.85 0.64
N TYR A 183 -7.37 14.15 0.69
CA TYR A 183 -8.76 14.61 0.65
C TYR A 183 -9.54 14.13 -0.57
N LYS A 184 -8.92 14.09 -1.76
CA LYS A 184 -9.57 13.59 -2.98
C LYS A 184 -9.85 12.09 -2.90
N LEU A 185 -8.93 11.31 -2.36
CA LEU A 185 -9.13 9.87 -2.18
C LEU A 185 -10.27 9.62 -1.17
N LEU A 186 -10.24 10.30 -0.02
CA LEU A 186 -11.30 10.16 1.00
C LEU A 186 -12.70 10.57 0.50
N LYS A 187 -12.81 11.42 -0.53
CA LYS A 187 -14.11 11.70 -1.15
C LYS A 187 -14.74 10.48 -1.81
N LEU A 188 -13.93 9.55 -2.33
CA LEU A 188 -14.43 8.29 -2.89
C LEU A 188 -15.17 7.45 -1.85
N MET A 189 -14.81 7.53 -0.57
CA MET A 189 -15.52 6.81 0.50
C MET A 189 -16.92 7.38 0.78
N LYS A 190 -17.24 8.56 0.23
CA LYS A 190 -18.48 9.29 0.51
C LYS A 190 -19.46 9.32 -0.66
N ILE A 191 -19.07 8.83 -1.84
CA ILE A 191 -19.97 8.77 -3.01
C ILE A 191 -20.90 7.56 -2.94
N SER A 192 -21.94 7.56 -3.78
CA SER A 192 -22.92 6.49 -3.91
C SER A 192 -22.27 5.11 -4.13
N PRO A 193 -22.78 4.03 -3.50
CA PRO A 193 -22.19 2.68 -3.59
C PRO A 193 -21.98 2.18 -5.03
N ILE A 194 -22.90 2.53 -5.93
CA ILE A 194 -22.80 2.14 -7.35
C ILE A 194 -21.56 2.74 -8.01
N LEU A 195 -21.21 4.00 -7.69
CA LEU A 195 -20.02 4.68 -8.19
C LEU A 195 -18.76 4.18 -7.49
N GLN A 196 -18.86 3.78 -6.22
CA GLN A 196 -17.74 3.15 -5.54
C GLN A 196 -17.34 1.83 -6.22
N GLN A 197 -18.34 1.04 -6.63
CA GLN A 197 -18.12 -0.20 -7.35
C GLN A 197 -17.43 0.03 -8.70
N LEU A 198 -17.87 1.04 -9.48
CA LEU A 198 -17.18 1.39 -10.74
C LEU A 198 -15.71 1.73 -10.55
N ALA A 199 -15.38 2.39 -9.44
CA ALA A 199 -14.01 2.71 -9.09
C ALA A 199 -13.20 1.45 -8.74
N LEU A 200 -13.77 0.52 -7.95
CA LEU A 200 -13.15 -0.77 -7.64
C LEU A 200 -12.91 -1.61 -8.90
N ASP A 201 -13.89 -1.66 -9.79
CA ASP A 201 -13.84 -2.42 -11.04
C ASP A 201 -12.84 -1.81 -12.05
N GLY A 202 -12.32 -0.62 -11.77
CA GLY A 202 -11.38 0.09 -12.65
C GLY A 202 -12.03 0.78 -13.85
N ILE A 203 -13.35 0.77 -13.93
CA ILE A 203 -14.15 1.34 -15.03
C ILE A 203 -14.08 2.87 -14.99
N ALA A 204 -14.23 3.46 -13.81
CA ALA A 204 -14.15 4.91 -13.61
C ALA A 204 -13.41 5.20 -12.31
N THR A 205 -12.16 5.68 -12.40
CA THR A 205 -11.26 5.79 -11.24
C THR A 205 -10.94 7.21 -10.81
N ASP A 206 -11.31 8.22 -11.61
CA ASP A 206 -11.03 9.63 -11.28
C ASP A 206 -12.00 10.16 -10.20
N PRO A 207 -11.49 10.51 -8.99
CA PRO A 207 -12.35 10.95 -7.90
C PRO A 207 -13.14 12.22 -8.21
N ARG A 208 -12.59 13.10 -9.06
CA ARG A 208 -13.26 14.35 -9.43
C ARG A 208 -14.49 14.07 -10.28
N SER A 209 -14.34 13.26 -11.32
CA SER A 209 -15.42 12.88 -12.23
C SER A 209 -16.53 12.14 -11.49
N LEU A 210 -16.18 11.16 -10.65
CA LEU A 210 -17.16 10.44 -9.84
C LEU A 210 -17.92 11.37 -8.88
N SER A 211 -17.23 12.34 -8.25
CA SER A 211 -17.89 13.33 -7.38
C SER A 211 -18.84 14.27 -8.12
N VAL A 212 -18.68 14.43 -9.45
CA VAL A 212 -19.61 15.22 -10.27
C VAL A 212 -20.86 14.40 -10.57
N ILE A 213 -20.69 13.12 -10.93
CA ILE A 213 -21.80 12.20 -11.18
C ILE A 213 -22.63 12.02 -9.91
N ASP A 214 -21.98 11.88 -8.75
CA ASP A 214 -22.64 11.68 -7.45
C ASP A 214 -23.54 12.84 -6.99
N LYS A 215 -23.41 14.02 -7.61
CA LYS A 215 -24.27 15.18 -7.34
C LYS A 215 -25.52 15.23 -8.22
N MET A 216 -25.70 14.26 -9.10
CA MET A 216 -26.86 14.17 -9.99
C MET A 216 -28.02 13.45 -9.28
N GLU A 217 -29.20 13.48 -9.89
CA GLU A 217 -30.35 12.75 -9.37
C GLU A 217 -30.09 11.22 -9.36
N PRO A 218 -30.65 10.45 -8.42
CA PRO A 218 -30.39 9.01 -8.31
C PRO A 218 -30.58 8.22 -9.61
N GLU A 219 -31.64 8.51 -10.36
CA GLU A 219 -31.91 7.88 -11.67
C GLU A 219 -30.81 8.19 -12.71
N GLN A 220 -30.27 9.41 -12.67
CA GLN A 220 -29.19 9.84 -13.55
C GLN A 220 -27.86 9.17 -13.20
N ILE A 221 -27.59 8.96 -11.91
CA ILE A 221 -26.43 8.21 -11.42
C ILE A 221 -26.50 6.78 -11.92
N GLU A 222 -27.64 6.11 -11.75
CA GLU A 222 -27.84 4.72 -12.14
C GLU A 222 -27.70 4.54 -13.66
N THR A 223 -28.36 5.40 -14.44
CA THR A 223 -28.26 5.38 -15.91
C THR A 223 -26.80 5.50 -16.37
N ARG A 224 -26.06 6.48 -15.84
CA ARG A 224 -24.66 6.69 -16.19
C ARG A 224 -23.77 5.54 -15.76
N ALA A 225 -23.99 4.99 -14.57
CA ALA A 225 -23.23 3.86 -14.08
C ALA A 225 -23.41 2.62 -14.98
N ASN A 226 -24.63 2.35 -15.44
CA ASN A 226 -24.91 1.26 -16.36
C ASN A 226 -24.26 1.50 -17.73
N LEU A 227 -24.38 2.70 -18.29
CA LEU A 227 -23.73 3.03 -19.57
C LEU A 227 -22.19 2.94 -19.50
N LEU A 228 -21.58 3.31 -18.37
CA LEU A 228 -20.15 3.15 -18.13
C LEU A 228 -19.75 1.66 -18.06
N ARG A 229 -20.53 0.83 -17.36
CA ARG A 229 -20.27 -0.63 -17.29
C ARG A 229 -20.36 -1.30 -18.65
N GLU A 230 -21.33 -0.88 -19.45
CA GLU A 230 -21.54 -1.39 -20.81
C GLU A 230 -20.51 -0.83 -21.80
N GLY A 231 -19.67 0.11 -21.39
CA GLY A 231 -18.69 0.78 -22.26
C GLY A 231 -19.33 1.65 -23.35
N LYS A 232 -20.61 2.03 -23.20
CA LYS A 232 -21.34 2.87 -24.16
C LYS A 232 -20.94 4.34 -24.09
N ILE A 233 -20.46 4.79 -22.94
CA ILE A 233 -19.95 6.15 -22.73
C ILE A 233 -18.62 6.09 -21.99
N ASP A 234 -17.78 7.10 -22.17
CA ASP A 234 -16.60 7.29 -21.33
C ASP A 234 -16.90 8.15 -20.10
N VAL A 235 -15.93 8.27 -19.20
CA VAL A 235 -16.07 9.10 -17.98
C VAL A 235 -16.28 10.59 -18.32
N LYS A 236 -15.73 11.09 -19.43
CA LYS A 236 -15.89 12.48 -19.85
C LYS A 236 -17.30 12.77 -20.35
N ASP A 237 -17.95 11.79 -20.96
CA ASP A 237 -19.34 11.85 -21.37
C ASP A 237 -20.27 11.73 -20.16
N ALA A 238 -19.94 10.85 -19.22
CA ALA A 238 -20.73 10.64 -18.01
C ALA A 238 -20.85 11.90 -17.14
N ILE A 239 -19.83 12.76 -17.09
CA ILE A 239 -19.88 14.02 -16.32
C ILE A 239 -20.69 15.14 -17.02
N LYS A 240 -21.08 14.98 -18.28
CA LYS A 240 -21.84 16.01 -19.01
C LYS A 240 -23.26 16.12 -18.45
N LYS A 241 -23.80 17.35 -18.55
CA LYS A 241 -25.19 17.65 -18.18
C LYS A 241 -26.19 16.82 -19.01
N PHE A 242 -25.86 16.59 -20.28
CA PHE A 242 -26.62 15.75 -21.21
C PHE A 242 -25.70 14.67 -21.77
N LEU A 243 -26.23 13.45 -21.90
CA LEU A 243 -25.53 12.35 -22.54
C LEU A 243 -25.53 12.54 -24.07
N PRO A 244 -24.47 12.08 -24.77
CA PRO A 244 -24.48 12.05 -26.23
C PRO A 244 -25.63 11.17 -26.74
N THR A 245 -26.38 11.68 -27.72
CA THR A 245 -27.40 10.94 -28.48
C THR A 245 -26.79 9.95 -29.45
#